data_AF-A0A4Z1CCR3-F1
#
_entry.id   AF-A0A4Z1CCR3-F1
#
_cell.length_a   1.000
_cell.length_b   1.000
_cell.length_c   1.000
_cell.angle_alpha   90.00
_cell.angle_beta   90.00
_cell.angle_gamma   90.00
#
_symmetry.space_group_name_H-M   'P 1'
#
loop_
_entity.id
_entity.type
_entity.pdbx_description
1 polymer ?
#
loop_
_entity_poly.entity_id
_entity_poly.type
_entity_poly.pdbx_seq_one_letter_code
_entity_poly.pdbx_strand_id
1 'polypeptide(L)'
;MTRELTGRHVLAVTVGAFALIIGVNLVMAVNAVRSFPGLETRSAYISSQQFEAERVAQMALGWTAALSIDDGRSLLTLQDAEGQGVRPKALGLVLRRPTHQQADQHPRLQAEAAGRWHGQARLAPGNWNADLTAEA
;
A
#
# COMPACT_ATOMS: atom_id res chain seq x y z
N MET A 1 -31.45 33.54 -54.12
CA MET A 1 -32.20 32.39 -53.55
C MET A 1 -32.05 32.45 -52.04
N THR A 2 -32.98 33.09 -51.34
CA THR A 2 -33.00 33.16 -49.87
C THR A 2 -33.40 31.78 -49.34
N ARG A 3 -32.50 31.09 -48.64
CA ARG A 3 -32.83 29.85 -47.94
C ARG A 3 -33.61 30.23 -46.68
N GLU A 4 -34.90 29.94 -46.67
CA GLU A 4 -35.75 30.20 -45.52
C GLU A 4 -35.55 29.14 -44.43
N LEU A 5 -35.38 29.61 -43.19
CA LEU A 5 -35.30 28.76 -42.01
C LEU A 5 -36.70 28.23 -41.68
N THR A 6 -37.03 27.06 -42.22
CA THR A 6 -38.32 26.40 -41.93
C THR A 6 -38.32 25.71 -40.57
N GLY A 7 -39.51 25.37 -40.03
CA GLY A 7 -39.64 24.65 -38.76
C GLY A 7 -38.88 23.31 -38.71
N ARG A 8 -38.64 22.66 -39.87
CA ARG A 8 -37.78 21.46 -39.96
C ARG A 8 -36.31 21.78 -39.71
N HIS A 9 -35.83 22.94 -40.15
CA HIS A 9 -34.47 23.39 -39.85
C HIS A 9 -34.30 23.67 -38.37
N VAL A 10 -35.29 24.35 -37.76
CA VAL A 10 -35.30 24.61 -36.31
C VAL A 10 -35.29 23.30 -35.53
N LEU A 11 -36.17 22.35 -35.89
CA LEU A 11 -36.21 21.03 -35.25
C LEU A 11 -34.86 20.28 -35.36
N ALA A 12 -34.25 20.26 -36.55
CA ALA A 12 -32.95 19.62 -36.76
C ALA A 12 -31.84 20.26 -35.92
N VAL A 13 -31.82 21.59 -35.83
CA VAL A 13 -30.86 22.34 -35.00
C VAL A 13 -31.07 22.06 -33.52
N THR A 14 -32.31 22.07 -33.03
CA THR A 14 -32.64 21.77 -31.63
C THR A 14 -32.23 20.35 -31.25
N VAL A 15 -32.62 19.35 -32.06
CA VAL A 15 -32.25 17.94 -31.81
C VAL A 15 -30.73 17.76 -31.85
N GLY A 16 -30.05 18.39 -32.81
CA GLY A 16 -28.58 18.36 -32.90
C GLY A 16 -27.89 18.94 -31.65
N ALA A 17 -28.39 20.08 -31.15
CA ALA A 17 -27.85 20.71 -29.94
C ALA A 17 -28.03 19.82 -28.70
N PHE A 18 -29.23 19.24 -28.51
CA PHE A 18 -29.48 18.32 -27.38
C PHE A 18 -28.66 17.03 -27.49
N ALA A 19 -28.57 16.45 -28.69
CA ALA A 19 -27.75 15.26 -28.92
C ALA A 19 -26.27 15.49 -28.60
N LEU A 20 -25.74 16.66 -28.95
CA LEU A 20 -24.37 17.06 -28.60
C LEU A 20 -24.17 17.15 -27.09
N ILE A 21 -25.06 17.84 -26.37
CA ILE A 21 -24.98 18.00 -24.91
C ILE A 21 -25.05 16.64 -24.22
N ILE A 22 -26.01 15.80 -24.62
CA ILE A 22 -26.17 14.44 -24.08
C ILE A 22 -24.92 13.60 -24.37
N GLY A 23 -24.39 13.66 -25.59
CA GLY A 23 -23.18 12.94 -25.99
C GLY A 23 -21.97 13.33 -25.12
N VAL A 24 -21.75 14.63 -24.93
CA VAL A 24 -20.66 15.13 -24.06
C VAL A 24 -20.87 14.69 -22.61
N ASN A 25 -22.08 14.78 -22.07
CA ASN A 25 -22.39 14.31 -20.71
C ASN A 25 -22.14 12.82 -20.55
N LEU A 26 -22.48 12.00 -21.55
CA LEU A 26 -22.22 10.57 -21.53
C LEU A 26 -20.71 10.27 -21.57
N VAL A 27 -19.96 10.98 -22.41
CA VAL A 27 -18.49 10.87 -22.48
C VAL A 27 -17.88 11.25 -21.13
N MET A 28 -18.35 12.33 -20.50
CA MET A 28 -17.90 12.73 -19.17
C MET A 28 -18.26 11.68 -18.11
N ALA A 29 -19.47 11.11 -18.14
CA ALA A 29 -19.89 10.07 -17.21
C ALA A 29 -19.07 8.78 -17.39
N VAL A 30 -18.84 8.34 -18.64
CA VAL A 30 -17.99 7.17 -18.94
C VAL A 30 -16.55 7.43 -18.52
N ASN A 31 -16.01 8.62 -18.79
CA ASN A 31 -14.69 9.00 -18.36
C ASN A 31 -14.60 9.03 -16.83
N ALA A 32 -15.57 9.62 -16.13
CA ALA A 32 -15.61 9.64 -14.67
C ALA A 32 -15.67 8.21 -14.10
N VAL A 33 -16.52 7.33 -14.62
CA VAL A 33 -16.58 5.93 -14.16
C VAL A 33 -15.28 5.16 -14.50
N ARG A 34 -14.61 5.48 -15.61
CA ARG A 34 -13.32 4.87 -15.97
C ARG A 34 -12.14 5.44 -15.17
N SER A 35 -12.17 6.74 -14.84
CA SER A 35 -11.09 7.46 -14.17
C SER A 35 -11.23 7.47 -12.65
N PHE A 36 -12.41 7.15 -12.12
CA PHE A 36 -12.58 6.75 -10.73
C PHE A 36 -12.40 5.24 -10.66
N PRO A 37 -11.22 4.73 -10.21
CA PRO A 37 -11.13 3.37 -9.73
C PRO A 37 -11.95 3.35 -8.43
N GLY A 38 -13.26 3.15 -8.57
CA GLY A 38 -14.14 2.94 -7.44
C GLY A 38 -13.60 1.77 -6.63
N LEU A 39 -13.11 2.10 -5.43
CA LEU A 39 -12.60 1.27 -4.34
C LEU A 39 -11.06 1.21 -4.24
N GLU A 40 -10.49 2.16 -3.49
CA GLU A 40 -9.33 1.92 -2.61
C GLU A 40 -9.79 1.07 -1.40
N THR A 41 -10.48 -0.06 -1.68
CA THR A 41 -10.79 -1.21 -0.81
C THR A 41 -12.05 -1.94 -1.28
N ARG A 42 -11.89 -3.08 -1.94
CA ARG A 42 -12.94 -4.12 -2.00
C ARG A 42 -12.96 -5.00 -0.73
N SER A 43 -12.34 -4.55 0.36
CA SER A 43 -11.97 -5.46 1.45
C SER A 43 -11.65 -4.79 2.79
N ALA A 44 -12.10 -3.57 3.12
CA ALA A 44 -11.85 -3.05 4.49
C ALA A 44 -12.43 -3.98 5.58
N TYR A 45 -13.48 -4.74 5.25
CA TYR A 45 -14.12 -5.69 6.16
C TYR A 45 -13.48 -7.10 6.15
N ILE A 46 -12.95 -7.57 5.01
CA ILE A 46 -12.30 -8.88 4.92
C ILE A 46 -10.81 -8.77 5.33
N SER A 47 -10.14 -7.64 5.08
CA SER A 47 -8.79 -7.37 5.58
C SER A 47 -8.75 -7.26 7.10
N SER A 48 -9.80 -6.74 7.74
CA SER A 48 -9.88 -6.66 9.21
C SER A 48 -10.00 -8.04 9.86
N GLN A 49 -10.69 -9.00 9.21
CA GLN A 49 -10.85 -10.36 9.75
C GLN A 49 -9.58 -11.21 9.59
N GLN A 50 -8.85 -11.05 8.48
CA GLN A 50 -7.51 -11.64 8.33
C GLN A 50 -6.50 -10.97 9.27
N PHE A 51 -6.56 -9.65 9.42
CA PHE A 51 -5.70 -8.93 10.37
C PHE A 51 -5.91 -9.41 11.81
N GLU A 52 -7.16 -9.61 12.29
CA GLU A 52 -7.35 -10.10 13.66
C GLU A 52 -6.88 -11.56 13.83
N ALA A 53 -7.06 -12.42 12.82
CA ALA A 53 -6.55 -13.79 12.86
C ALA A 53 -5.02 -13.84 12.81
N GLU A 54 -4.38 -13.04 11.96
CA GLU A 54 -2.92 -12.90 11.87
C GLU A 54 -2.34 -12.23 13.12
N ARG A 55 -3.02 -11.22 13.67
CA ARG A 55 -2.68 -10.57 14.95
C ARG A 55 -2.76 -11.56 16.10
N VAL A 56 -3.82 -12.36 16.19
CA VAL A 56 -3.96 -13.41 17.23
C VAL A 56 -2.89 -14.49 17.05
N ALA A 57 -2.55 -14.89 15.82
CA ALA A 57 -1.47 -15.85 15.56
C ALA A 57 -0.08 -15.29 15.92
N GLN A 58 0.20 -14.01 15.62
CA GLN A 58 1.43 -13.33 16.01
C GLN A 58 1.50 -13.10 17.53
N MET A 59 0.39 -12.75 18.17
CA MET A 59 0.29 -12.63 19.62
C MET A 59 0.40 -13.99 20.32
N ALA A 60 -0.06 -15.08 19.68
CA ALA A 60 0.06 -16.44 20.19
C ALA A 60 1.49 -16.98 20.17
N LEU A 61 2.40 -16.40 19.38
CA LEU A 61 3.83 -16.70 19.45
C LEU A 61 4.50 -16.09 20.69
N GLY A 62 3.93 -14.99 21.24
CA GLY A 62 4.50 -14.29 22.40
C GLY A 62 5.84 -13.59 22.12
N TRP A 63 6.22 -13.43 20.85
CA TRP A 63 7.51 -12.87 20.50
C TRP A 63 7.52 -11.34 20.54
N THR A 64 8.53 -10.77 21.20
CA THR A 64 8.81 -9.34 21.22
C THR A 64 9.96 -9.04 20.26
N ALA A 65 9.75 -8.11 19.33
CA ALA A 65 10.77 -7.65 18.39
C ALA A 65 11.23 -6.22 18.74
N ALA A 66 12.54 -6.00 18.74
CA ALA A 66 13.16 -4.69 18.92
C ALA A 66 14.21 -4.46 17.83
N LEU A 67 14.16 -3.29 17.17
CA LEU A 67 15.09 -2.92 16.11
C LEU A 67 15.77 -1.59 16.48
N SER A 68 17.11 -1.61 16.58
CA SER A 68 17.93 -0.40 16.63
C SER A 68 18.70 -0.23 15.32
N ILE A 69 18.89 1.00 14.87
CA ILE A 69 19.73 1.30 13.70
C ILE A 69 20.65 2.45 14.08
N ASP A 70 21.94 2.15 14.24
CA ASP A 70 22.96 3.09 14.67
C ASP A 70 24.19 2.96 13.76
N ASP A 71 24.77 4.09 13.35
CA ASP A 71 26.00 4.17 12.53
C ASP A 71 26.03 3.25 11.30
N GLY A 72 24.88 3.06 10.65
CA GLY A 72 24.76 2.23 9.45
C GLY A 72 24.66 0.72 9.72
N ARG A 73 24.52 0.32 10.99
CA ARG A 73 24.29 -1.06 11.43
C ARG A 73 22.88 -1.18 12.00
N SER A 74 22.09 -2.13 11.51
CA SER A 74 20.86 -2.54 12.15
C SER A 74 21.14 -3.66 13.15
N LEU A 75 20.53 -3.58 14.33
CA LEU A 75 20.51 -4.62 15.35
C LEU A 75 19.06 -4.98 15.63
N LEU A 76 18.67 -6.18 15.24
CA LEU A 76 17.36 -6.75 15.46
C LEU A 76 17.43 -7.77 16.58
N THR A 77 16.55 -7.66 17.55
CA THR A 77 16.39 -8.60 18.66
C THR A 77 14.98 -9.18 18.63
N LEU A 78 14.85 -10.51 18.64
CA LEU A 78 13.59 -11.21 18.88
C LEU A 78 13.70 -12.07 20.14
N GLN A 79 12.74 -11.92 21.05
CA GLN A 79 12.65 -12.67 22.30
C GLN A 79 11.27 -13.29 22.44
N ASP A 80 11.14 -14.42 23.14
CA ASP A 80 9.84 -14.97 23.55
C ASP A 80 9.25 -14.26 24.78
N ALA A 81 8.13 -14.75 25.29
CA ALA A 81 7.46 -14.19 26.46
C ALA A 81 8.31 -14.30 27.74
N GLU A 82 9.26 -15.24 27.76
CA GLU A 82 10.21 -15.50 28.84
C GLU A 82 11.53 -14.73 28.68
N GLY A 83 11.65 -13.90 27.63
CA GLY A 83 12.85 -13.10 27.33
C GLY A 83 14.00 -13.89 26.72
N GLN A 84 13.79 -15.14 26.31
CA GLN A 84 14.79 -15.97 25.64
C GLN A 84 14.85 -15.64 24.15
N GLY A 85 16.06 -15.66 23.61
CA GLY A 85 16.27 -15.36 22.20
C GLY A 85 15.71 -16.46 21.29
N VAL A 86 14.76 -16.10 20.43
CA VAL A 86 14.11 -17.06 19.51
C VAL A 86 14.91 -17.25 18.23
N ARG A 87 14.67 -18.32 17.48
CA ARG A 87 15.27 -18.56 16.16
C ARG A 87 14.16 -18.91 15.16
N PRO A 88 13.66 -17.93 14.40
CA PRO A 88 12.65 -18.20 13.37
C PRO A 88 13.25 -18.97 12.19
N LYS A 89 12.41 -19.75 11.50
CA LYS A 89 12.76 -20.47 10.27
C LYS A 89 13.05 -19.53 9.11
N ALA A 90 12.29 -18.43 9.03
CA ALA A 90 12.49 -17.36 8.06
C ALA A 90 12.47 -16.01 8.77
N LEU A 91 13.36 -15.11 8.37
CA LEU A 91 13.46 -13.75 8.90
C LEU A 91 13.78 -12.77 7.78
N GLY A 92 12.93 -11.76 7.62
CA GLY A 92 13.10 -10.68 6.64
C GLY A 92 12.91 -9.32 7.28
N LEU A 93 13.71 -8.34 6.86
CA LEU A 93 13.58 -6.94 7.25
C LEU A 93 13.58 -6.08 5.99
N VAL A 94 12.58 -5.22 5.87
CA VAL A 94 12.48 -4.22 4.80
C VAL A 94 12.38 -2.83 5.41
N LEU A 95 13.26 -1.93 4.99
CA LEU A 95 13.26 -0.53 5.42
C LEU A 95 12.71 0.33 4.29
N ARG A 96 11.55 0.96 4.50
CA ARG A 96 10.82 1.71 3.47
C ARG A 96 10.67 3.18 3.83
N ARG A 97 10.62 4.05 2.81
CA ARG A 97 10.21 5.45 2.99
C ARG A 97 8.70 5.59 2.73
N PRO A 98 7.93 6.24 3.62
CA PRO A 98 6.47 6.37 3.48
C PRO A 98 5.99 7.00 2.17
N THR A 99 6.80 7.88 1.55
CA THR A 99 6.40 8.67 0.36
C THR A 99 7.19 8.35 -0.91
N HIS A 100 8.14 7.41 -0.85
CA HIS A 100 9.00 7.07 -1.99
C HIS A 100 9.28 5.56 -2.03
N GLN A 101 8.48 4.81 -2.80
CA GLN A 101 8.64 3.36 -2.98
C GLN A 101 9.98 2.94 -3.63
N GLN A 102 10.71 3.86 -4.27
CA GLN A 102 11.97 3.55 -4.94
C GLN A 102 13.20 3.50 -4.01
N ALA A 103 13.02 3.72 -2.69
CA ALA A 103 14.12 3.76 -1.73
C ALA A 103 14.15 2.58 -0.75
N ASP A 104 13.40 1.50 -1.04
CA ASP A 104 13.30 0.34 -0.16
C ASP A 104 14.65 -0.37 -0.02
N GLN A 105 15.14 -0.49 1.21
CA GLN A 105 16.37 -1.22 1.52
C GLN A 105 16.03 -2.58 2.12
N HIS A 106 16.73 -3.60 1.63
CA HIS A 106 16.62 -5.00 2.08
C HIS A 106 17.94 -5.40 2.75
N PRO A 107 18.20 -4.96 3.99
CA PRO A 107 19.41 -5.33 4.71
C PRO A 107 19.49 -6.85 4.90
N ARG A 108 20.62 -7.45 4.55
CA ARG A 108 20.88 -8.86 4.87
C ARG A 108 21.14 -8.98 6.37
N LEU A 109 20.25 -9.69 7.06
CA LEU A 109 20.39 -10.01 8.48
C LEU A 109 21.30 -11.22 8.65
N GLN A 110 22.29 -11.09 9.54
CA GLN A 110 23.23 -12.13 9.94
C GLN A 110 23.01 -12.42 11.42
N ALA A 111 22.98 -13.69 11.81
CA ALA A 111 22.77 -14.07 13.20
C ALA A 111 24.03 -13.80 14.04
N GLU A 112 23.89 -13.03 15.12
CA GLU A 112 24.96 -12.72 16.08
C GLU A 112 24.86 -13.63 17.31
N ALA A 113 23.63 -13.89 17.78
CA ALA A 113 23.33 -14.81 18.88
C ALA A 113 21.89 -15.33 18.75
N ALA A 114 21.46 -16.23 19.65
CA ALA A 114 20.05 -16.60 19.74
C ALA A 114 19.20 -15.32 19.97
N GLY A 115 18.18 -15.12 19.14
CA GLY A 115 17.35 -13.92 19.20
C GLY A 115 18.01 -12.61 18.79
N ARG A 116 19.25 -12.60 18.25
CA ARG A 116 19.93 -11.36 17.82
C ARG A 116 20.52 -11.48 16.42
N TRP A 117 20.18 -10.51 15.59
CA TRP A 117 20.67 -10.39 14.21
C TRP A 117 21.19 -9.00 13.95
N HIS A 118 22.21 -8.90 13.12
CA HIS A 118 22.75 -7.63 12.66
C HIS A 118 22.74 -7.54 11.13
N GLY A 119 22.56 -6.34 10.61
CA GLY A 119 22.59 -6.06 9.17
C GLY A 119 23.28 -4.73 8.88
N GLN A 120 23.67 -4.52 7.63
CA GLN A 120 24.09 -3.20 7.17
C GLN A 120 22.86 -2.45 6.65
N ALA A 121 22.58 -1.28 7.23
CA ALA A 121 21.44 -0.45 6.90
C ALA A 121 21.87 1.03 6.95
N ARG A 122 22.25 1.60 5.81
CA ARG A 122 22.64 3.00 5.72
C ARG A 122 21.43 3.84 5.34
N LEU A 123 20.77 4.38 6.35
CA LEU A 123 19.59 5.22 6.17
C LEU A 123 19.99 6.69 6.05
N ALA A 124 19.49 7.35 5.01
CA ALA A 124 19.56 8.80 4.93
C ALA A 124 18.63 9.44 5.98
N PRO A 125 18.92 10.66 6.47
CA PRO A 125 18.08 11.35 7.45
C PRO A 125 16.61 11.42 7.04
N GLY A 126 15.71 11.28 8.02
CA GLY A 126 14.25 11.34 7.82
C GLY A 126 13.50 10.15 8.42
N ASN A 127 12.20 10.07 8.12
CA ASN A 127 11.34 9.02 8.65
C ASN A 127 11.41 7.74 7.78
N TRP A 128 11.46 6.59 8.45
CA TRP A 128 11.53 5.27 7.84
C TRP A 128 10.60 4.31 8.57
N ASN A 129 9.95 3.43 7.81
CA ASN A 129 9.18 2.32 8.35
C ASN A 129 10.01 1.04 8.23
N ALA A 130 10.00 0.22 9.27
CA ALA A 130 10.66 -1.07 9.28
C ALA A 130 9.59 -2.16 9.31
N ASP A 131 9.53 -2.95 8.24
CA ASP A 131 8.65 -4.09 8.15
C ASP A 131 9.45 -5.35 8.44
N LEU A 132 9.04 -6.06 9.50
CA LEU A 132 9.65 -7.30 9.94
C LEU A 132 8.72 -8.47 9.57
N THR A 133 9.27 -9.51 8.97
CA THR A 133 8.56 -10.77 8.70
C THR A 133 9.33 -11.90 9.34
N ALA A 134 8.67 -12.71 10.18
CA ALA A 134 9.27 -13.83 10.87
C ALA A 134 8.32 -15.04 10.86
N GLU A 135 8.87 -16.24 10.68
CA GLU A 135 8.12 -17.51 10.67
C GLU A 135 8.69 -18.49 11.71
N ALA A 136 7.82 -19.17 12.46
CA ALA A 136 8.18 -20.15 13.49
C ALA A 136 8.42 -21.57 12.94
#